data_AF-A0A094PZM1-F1
#
_entry.id   AF-A0A094PZM1-F1
#
_cell.length_a   1.000
_cell.length_b   1.000
_cell.length_c   1.000
_cell.angle_alpha   90.00
_cell.angle_beta   90.00
_cell.angle_gamma   90.00
#
_symmetry.space_group_name_H-M   'P 1'
#
loop_
_entity.id
_entity.type
_entity.pdbx_description
1 polymer ?
#
loop_
_entity_poly.entity_id
_entity_poly.type
_entity_poly.pdbx_seq_one_letter_code
_entity_poly.pdbx_strand_id
1 'polypeptide(L)'
;MFLLVAEDLRKVPTVSRKSERLVNLTIALLATKRYLTKSEIFRTVDGYEGTPEAKERMFERDKDDLRGLGIDIELGSFDPLFEDEAGYRITSSSYRLDLGP
;
A
#
# COMPACT_ATOMS: atom_id res chain seq x y z
N MET A 1 -4.67 -1.77 -50.72
CA MET A 1 -3.58 -2.27 -49.85
C MET A 1 -3.75 -1.58 -48.51
N PHE A 2 -4.46 -2.26 -47.60
CA PHE A 2 -4.92 -1.78 -46.30
C PHE A 2 -3.83 -1.97 -45.25
N LEU A 3 -2.89 -1.04 -45.13
CA LEU A 3 -1.88 -1.14 -44.08
C LEU A 3 -1.41 0.25 -43.65
N LEU A 4 -2.19 0.94 -42.81
CA LEU A 4 -1.70 2.11 -42.07
C LEU A 4 -2.54 2.52 -40.84
N VAL A 5 -3.47 1.68 -40.33
CA VAL A 5 -4.35 2.09 -39.21
C VAL A 5 -4.53 0.99 -38.15
N ALA A 6 -3.48 0.29 -37.73
CA ALA A 6 -3.67 -0.77 -36.72
C ALA A 6 -2.52 -1.07 -35.75
N GLU A 7 -1.46 -0.27 -35.69
CA GLU A 7 -0.36 -0.55 -34.74
C GLU A 7 -0.42 0.28 -33.44
N ASP A 8 -1.33 1.25 -33.33
CA ASP A 8 -1.43 2.13 -32.14
C ASP A 8 -2.62 1.80 -31.21
N LEU A 9 -3.37 0.72 -31.47
CA LEU A 9 -4.45 0.28 -30.58
C LEU A 9 -3.95 -0.82 -29.62
N ARG A 10 -3.67 -0.40 -28.38
CA ARG A 10 -3.59 -1.20 -27.12
C ARG A 10 -2.19 -1.34 -26.49
N LYS A 11 -1.56 -0.23 -26.10
CA LYS A 11 -0.98 -0.20 -24.74
C LYS A 11 -2.06 0.28 -23.80
N VAL A 12 -2.98 -0.62 -23.44
CA VAL A 12 -3.80 -0.39 -22.24
C VAL A 12 -2.78 -0.23 -21.11
N PRO A 13 -2.75 0.88 -20.36
CA PRO A 13 -1.90 0.95 -19.18
C PRO A 13 -2.42 -0.12 -18.22
N THR A 14 -1.82 -1.31 -18.26
CA THR A 14 -2.05 -2.32 -17.23
C THR A 14 -1.55 -1.69 -15.95
N VAL A 15 -2.44 -1.52 -14.98
CA VAL A 15 -2.06 -1.00 -13.67
C VAL A 15 -0.86 -1.84 -13.20
N SER A 16 0.23 -1.17 -12.83
CA SER A 16 1.40 -1.88 -12.35
C SER A 16 1.01 -2.66 -11.09
N ARG A 17 1.47 -3.92 -10.96
CA ARG A 17 1.26 -4.73 -9.75
C ARG A 17 1.67 -3.99 -8.47
N LYS A 18 2.68 -3.12 -8.58
CA LYS A 18 3.08 -2.22 -7.48
C LYS A 18 1.98 -1.22 -7.13
N SER A 19 1.40 -0.56 -8.13
CA SER A 19 0.33 0.41 -7.94
C SER A 19 -0.92 -0.24 -7.35
N GLU A 20 -1.30 -1.44 -7.81
CA GLU A 20 -2.40 -2.22 -7.21
C GLU A 20 -2.11 -2.51 -5.74
N ARG A 21 -0.90 -2.98 -5.41
CA ARG A 21 -0.51 -3.27 -4.03
C ARG A 21 -0.53 -2.05 -3.12
N LEU A 22 -0.05 -0.90 -3.58
CA LEU A 22 -0.11 0.35 -2.83
C LEU A 22 -1.56 0.78 -2.53
N VAL A 23 -2.44 0.66 -3.52
CA VAL A 23 -3.88 0.96 -3.35
C VAL A 23 -4.50 -0.01 -2.34
N ASN A 24 -4.24 -1.32 -2.49
CA ASN A 24 -4.79 -2.33 -1.58
C ASN A 24 -4.29 -2.14 -0.15
N LEU A 25 -3.00 -1.85 0.04
CA LEU A 25 -2.43 -1.56 1.35
C LEU A 25 -3.09 -0.32 1.98
N THR A 26 -3.23 0.75 1.21
CA THR A 26 -3.85 2.00 1.68
C THR A 26 -5.30 1.75 2.13
N ILE A 27 -6.09 1.05 1.32
CA ILE A 27 -7.48 0.70 1.65
C ILE A 27 -7.53 -0.14 2.93
N ALA A 28 -6.69 -1.16 3.05
CA ALA A 28 -6.66 -2.04 4.22
C ALA A 28 -6.35 -1.25 5.52
N LEU A 29 -5.35 -0.37 5.47
CA LEU A 29 -4.90 0.43 6.62
C LEU A 29 -5.85 1.59 6.97
N LEU A 30 -6.67 2.06 6.03
CA LEU A 30 -7.73 3.05 6.28
C LEU A 30 -9.02 2.44 6.80
N ALA A 31 -9.42 1.29 6.24
CA ALA A 31 -10.68 0.63 6.57
C ALA A 31 -10.65 0.01 7.98
N THR A 32 -9.47 -0.29 8.51
CA THR A 32 -9.32 -0.86 9.85
C THR A 32 -9.55 0.18 10.95
N LYS A 33 -10.25 -0.26 12.01
CA LYS A 33 -10.44 0.52 13.25
C LYS A 33 -9.31 0.31 14.26
N ARG A 34 -8.51 -0.75 14.08
CA ARG A 34 -7.38 -1.13 14.95
C ARG A 34 -6.08 -1.17 14.14
N TYR A 35 -4.95 -1.15 14.83
CA TYR A 35 -3.67 -1.43 14.19
C TYR A 35 -3.63 -2.87 13.67
N LEU A 36 -3.08 -3.07 12.47
CA LEU A 36 -2.86 -4.38 11.85
C LEU A 36 -1.39 -4.75 11.95
N THR A 37 -1.09 -6.02 12.23
CA THR A 37 0.31 -6.48 12.23
C THR A 37 0.80 -6.77 10.81
N LYS A 38 2.13 -6.86 10.59
CA LYS A 38 2.69 -7.24 9.28
C LYS A 38 2.16 -8.58 8.81
N SER A 39 2.04 -9.55 9.73
CA SER A 39 1.50 -10.89 9.44
C SER A 39 0.07 -10.82 8.90
N GLU A 40 -0.77 -9.97 9.48
CA GLU A 40 -2.13 -9.75 9.00
C GLU A 40 -2.16 -9.08 7.63
N ILE A 41 -1.33 -8.06 7.42
CA ILE A 41 -1.20 -7.36 6.15
C ILE A 41 -0.78 -8.34 5.04
N PHE A 42 0.26 -9.15 5.26
CA PHE A 42 0.74 -10.10 4.26
C PHE A 42 -0.23 -11.24 3.94
N ARG A 43 -1.18 -11.50 4.84
CA ARG A 43 -2.24 -12.50 4.62
C ARG A 43 -3.46 -11.93 3.89
N THR A 44 -3.73 -10.63 4.06
CA THR A 44 -5.00 -10.02 3.64
C THR A 44 -4.88 -9.03 2.49
N VAL A 45 -3.68 -8.49 2.25
CA VAL A 45 -3.41 -7.53 1.18
C VAL A 45 -2.80 -8.24 -0.03
N ASP A 46 -3.51 -8.22 -1.14
CA ASP A 46 -3.03 -8.78 -2.40
C ASP A 46 -1.79 -8.04 -2.91
N GLY A 47 -0.85 -8.81 -3.46
CA GLY A 47 0.40 -8.30 -4.02
C GLY A 47 1.64 -8.54 -3.14
N TYR A 48 1.48 -9.04 -1.91
CA TYR A 48 2.58 -9.50 -1.05
C TYR A 48 2.85 -10.99 -1.24
N GLU A 49 3.55 -11.31 -2.32
CA GLU A 49 3.91 -12.68 -2.72
C GLU A 49 5.42 -12.93 -2.57
N GLY A 50 5.82 -14.21 -2.59
CA GLY A 50 7.22 -14.62 -2.45
C GLY A 50 7.63 -14.96 -1.02
N THR A 51 8.95 -14.94 -0.77
CA THR A 51 9.51 -15.31 0.53
C THR A 51 9.20 -14.26 1.61
N PRO A 52 9.23 -14.61 2.90
CA PRO A 52 9.03 -13.66 3.99
C PRO A 52 9.93 -12.41 3.87
N GLU A 53 11.20 -12.59 3.51
CA GLU A 53 12.17 -11.50 3.35
C GLU A 53 11.83 -10.61 2.14
N ALA A 54 11.26 -11.20 1.07
CA ALA A 54 10.80 -10.44 -0.08
C ALA A 54 9.61 -9.55 0.29
N LYS A 55 8.61 -10.12 1.00
CA LYS A 55 7.44 -9.37 1.48
C LYS A 55 7.83 -8.23 2.40
N GLU A 56 8.79 -8.47 3.29
CA GLU A 56 9.32 -7.46 4.21
C GLU A 56 9.94 -6.28 3.47
N ARG A 57 10.82 -6.55 2.49
CA ARG A 57 11.41 -5.49 1.66
C ARG A 57 10.37 -4.74 0.83
N MET A 58 9.35 -5.45 0.32
CA MET A 58 8.24 -4.83 -0.41
C MET A 58 7.46 -3.89 0.49
N PHE A 59 7.19 -4.30 1.73
CA PHE A 59 6.44 -3.50 2.70
C PHE A 59 7.17 -2.23 3.10
N GLU A 60 8.46 -2.33 3.43
CA GLU A 60 9.27 -1.16 3.77
C GLU A 60 9.34 -0.17 2.60
N ARG A 61 9.49 -0.68 1.37
CA ARG A 61 9.49 0.16 0.17
C ARG A 61 8.14 0.83 -0.06
N ASP A 62 7.05 0.09 0.08
CA ASP A 62 5.70 0.62 -0.12
C ASP A 62 5.36 1.68 0.94
N LYS A 63 5.83 1.50 2.19
CA LYS A 63 5.73 2.51 3.25
C LYS A 63 6.45 3.81 2.87
N ASP A 64 7.65 3.71 2.30
CA ASP A 64 8.39 4.87 1.83
C ASP A 64 7.71 5.54 0.62
N ASP A 65 7.15 4.76 -0.30
CA ASP A 65 6.37 5.29 -1.42
C ASP A 65 5.13 6.04 -0.92
N LEU A 66 4.38 5.49 0.05
CA LEU A 66 3.23 6.15 0.66
C LEU A 66 3.61 7.45 1.37
N ARG A 67 4.72 7.46 2.11
CA ARG A 67 5.24 8.68 2.74
C ARG A 67 5.60 9.74 1.69
N GLY A 68 6.18 9.34 0.56
CA GLY A 68 6.44 10.22 -0.57
C GLY A 68 5.18 10.84 -1.18
N LEU A 69 4.02 10.21 -1.01
CA LEU A 69 2.70 10.72 -1.40
C LEU A 69 1.99 11.54 -0.30
N GLY A 70 2.64 11.75 0.85
CA GLY A 70 2.06 12.44 2.00
C GLY A 70 1.13 11.58 2.85
N ILE A 71 1.12 10.26 2.63
CA ILE A 71 0.33 9.31 3.44
C ILE A 71 1.24 8.77 4.53
N ASP A 72 0.96 9.14 5.78
CA ASP A 72 1.71 8.63 6.93
C ASP A 72 1.05 7.38 7.52
N ILE A 73 1.87 6.36 7.78
CA ILE A 73 1.44 5.13 8.44
C ILE A 73 1.85 5.24 9.91
N GLU A 74 0.85 5.31 10.78
CA GLU A 74 1.02 5.32 12.22
C GLU A 74 1.48 3.95 12.72
N LEU A 75 2.47 3.98 13.61
CA LEU A 75 2.95 2.84 14.36
C LEU A 75 2.32 2.87 15.75
N GLY A 76 1.70 1.77 16.16
CA GLY A 76 1.13 1.62 17.49
C GLY A 76 1.20 0.17 17.97
N SER A 77 0.99 -0.05 19.25
CA SER A 77 0.80 -1.40 19.79
C SER A 77 -0.69 -1.72 19.91
N PHE A 78 -1.07 -2.96 19.61
CA PHE A 78 -2.41 -3.47 19.84
C PHE A 78 -2.61 -3.90 21.30
N ASP A 79 -1.53 -4.25 22.01
CA ASP A 79 -1.59 -4.79 23.37
C ASP A 79 -0.46 -4.21 24.25
N PRO A 80 -0.76 -3.52 25.36
CA PRO A 80 0.23 -3.10 26.35
C PRO A 80 1.04 -4.25 26.97
N LEU A 81 0.54 -5.48 26.88
CA LEU A 81 1.19 -6.69 27.41
C LEU A 81 2.06 -7.41 26.38
N PHE A 82 1.93 -7.10 25.09
CA PHE A 82 2.71 -7.67 24.01
C PHE A 82 3.31 -6.53 23.17
N GLU A 83 4.41 -5.95 23.69
CA GLU A 83 5.17 -4.87 23.04
C GLU A 83 5.89 -5.34 21.76
N ASP A 84 5.93 -6.64 21.48
CA ASP A 84 6.83 -7.23 20.50
C ASP A 84 6.36 -7.13 19.04
N GLU A 85 5.06 -6.89 18.79
CA GLU A 85 4.51 -6.81 17.43
C GLU A 85 3.97 -5.42 17.11
N ALA A 86 4.76 -4.65 16.36
CA ALA A 86 4.33 -3.35 15.85
C ALA A 86 3.09 -3.48 14.97
N GLY A 87 2.10 -2.64 15.24
CA GLY A 87 0.88 -2.49 14.46
C GLY A 87 0.91 -1.24 13.58
N TYR A 88 0.20 -1.31 12.45
CA TYR A 88 0.18 -0.30 11.40
C TYR A 88 -1.25 0.17 11.12
N ARG A 89 -1.44 1.48 10.94
CA ARG A 89 -2.73 2.09 10.58
C ARG A 89 -2.52 3.42 9.85
N ILE A 90 -3.48 3.83 9.03
CA ILE A 90 -3.56 5.20 8.50
C ILE A 90 -4.78 5.86 9.13
N THR A 91 -4.62 7.03 9.75
CA THR A 91 -5.77 7.83 10.24
C THR A 91 -6.22 8.81 9.17
N SER A 92 -7.53 9.07 9.07
CA SER A 92 -8.06 10.05 8.12
C SER A 92 -7.54 11.47 8.35
N SER A 93 -7.03 11.78 9.55
CA SER A 93 -6.39 13.06 9.86
C SER A 93 -5.05 13.27 9.15
N SER A 94 -4.42 12.22 8.62
CA SER A 94 -3.20 12.37 7.81
C SER A 94 -3.48 12.90 6.40
N TYR A 95 -4.75 12.99 5.98
CA TYR A 95 -5.16 13.69 4.76
C TYR A 95 -5.24 15.21 4.98
N ARG A 96 -4.10 15.88 5.09
CA ARG A 96 -4.01 17.31 4.74
C ARG A 96 -3.62 17.41 3.27
N LEU A 97 -4.62 17.37 2.39
CA LEU A 97 -4.43 17.87 1.03
C LEU A 97 -4.28 19.39 1.16
N ASP A 98 -3.04 19.88 1.10
CA ASP A 98 -2.77 21.32 1.04
C ASP A 98 -3.18 21.81 -0.36
N LEU A 99 -4.48 22.00 -0.52
CA LEU A 99 -5.01 22.82 -1.60
C LEU A 99 -4.58 24.24 -1.24
N GLY A 100 -3.55 24.75 -1.93
CA GLY A 100 -3.06 26.11 -1.73
C GLY A 100 -4.19 27.16 -1.79
N PRO A 101 -3.90 28.41 -1.37
CA PRO A 101 -4.90 29.45 -1.20
C PRO A 101 -5.70 29.78 -2.47
#